data_AF-A0A4R6BUZ3-F1
#
_entry.id   AF-A0A4R6BUZ3-F1
#
_cell.length_a   1.000
_cell.length_b   1.000
_cell.length_c   1.000
_cell.angle_alpha   90.00
_cell.angle_beta   90.00
_cell.angle_gamma   90.00
#
_symmetry.space_group_name_H-M   'P 1'
#
loop_
_entity.id
_entity.type
_entity.pdbx_description
1 polymer ?
#
loop_
_entity_poly.entity_id
_entity_poly.type
_entity_poly.pdbx_seq_one_letter_code
_entity_poly.pdbx_strand_id
1 'polypeptide(L)' 'MSEEIKEEKRKYGFYHRKGEKIKVVFTDGKAITGKYLFASSYEIFIETEDGKELTIFKHAVKYVYVID' A
#
# COMPACT_ATOMS: atom_id res chain seq x y z
N MET A 1 21.77 -14.15 14.48
CA MET A 1 22.03 -13.04 13.53
C MET A 1 20.96 -12.00 13.78
N SER A 2 21.41 -10.89 14.33
CA SER A 2 20.67 -9.88 15.08
C SER A 2 19.64 -9.16 14.24
N GLU A 3 18.51 -8.84 14.86
CA GLU A 3 17.40 -8.05 14.31
C GLU A 3 17.81 -6.64 13.86
N GLU A 4 19.03 -6.22 14.22
CA GLU A 4 19.65 -4.92 13.95
C GLU A 4 19.99 -4.65 12.47
N ILE A 5 19.87 -5.63 11.56
CA ILE A 5 20.09 -5.42 10.11
C ILE A 5 18.80 -4.88 9.41
N LYS A 6 17.61 -4.94 10.03
CA LYS A 6 16.35 -4.65 9.33
C LYS A 6 16.01 -3.15 9.18
N GLU A 7 16.66 -2.27 9.93
CA GLU A 7 16.28 -0.86 10.03
C GLU A 7 17.15 0.10 9.20
N GLU A 8 18.08 -0.41 8.42
CA GLU A 8 18.68 0.34 7.31
C GLU A 8 17.63 0.51 6.20
N LYS A 9 16.72 1.46 6.45
CA LYS A 9 15.89 2.23 5.52
C LYS A 9 15.72 1.55 4.16
N ARG A 10 14.63 0.79 4.02
CA ARG A 10 13.96 0.66 2.72
C ARG A 10 13.62 2.08 2.24
N LYS A 11 14.55 2.68 1.48
CA LYS A 11 14.47 4.02 0.88
C LYS A 11 13.30 4.12 -0.10
N TYR A 12 12.81 2.97 -0.56
CA TYR A 12 11.78 2.83 -1.57
C TYR A 12 10.62 1.97 -1.04
N GLY A 13 9.41 2.25 -1.54
CA GLY A 13 8.18 1.55 -1.17
C GLY A 13 7.26 2.36 -0.25
N PHE A 14 6.10 1.77 0.08
CA PHE A 14 5.04 2.43 0.85
C PHE A 14 5.19 2.29 2.37
N TYR A 15 6.27 1.69 2.87
CA TYR A 15 6.46 1.45 4.31
C TYR A 15 6.39 2.72 5.17
N HIS A 16 6.86 3.85 4.63
CA HIS A 16 6.88 5.16 5.31
C HIS A 16 5.69 6.06 4.98
N ARG A 17 4.74 5.58 4.16
CA ARG A 17 3.64 6.36 3.59
C ARG A 17 2.32 6.16 4.34
N LYS A 18 2.36 5.59 5.55
CA LYS A 18 1.16 5.28 6.36
C LYS A 18 0.34 6.53 6.60
N GLY A 19 -0.95 6.46 6.30
CA GLY A 19 -1.89 7.57 6.43
C GLY A 19 -2.01 8.46 5.18
N GLU A 20 -1.14 8.30 4.18
CA GLU A 20 -1.27 9.04 2.93
C GLU A 20 -2.38 8.47 2.05
N LYS A 21 -3.00 9.34 1.25
CA LYS A 21 -4.00 8.93 0.26
C LYS A 21 -3.28 8.34 -0.95
N ILE A 22 -3.64 7.12 -1.33
CA ILE A 22 -3.03 6.40 -2.44
C ILE A 22 -4.09 6.00 -3.47
N LYS A 23 -3.66 5.86 -4.73
CA LYS A 23 -4.44 5.16 -5.76
C LYS A 23 -3.75 3.85 -6.11
N VAL A 24 -4.51 2.76 -6.03
CA VAL A 24 -4.11 1.43 -6.46
C VAL A 24 -4.78 1.16 -7.81
N VAL A 25 -3.97 0.90 -8.83
CA VAL A 25 -4.45 0.57 -10.18
C VAL A 25 -4.29 -0.93 -10.41
N PHE A 26 -5.37 -1.59 -10.82
CA PHE A 26 -5.44 -3.02 -11.02
C PHE A 26 -5.01 -3.43 -12.43
N THR A 27 -4.72 -4.71 -12.61
CA THR A 27 -4.34 -5.30 -13.91
C THR A 27 -5.44 -5.21 -14.96
N ASP A 28 -6.71 -5.13 -14.55
CA ASP A 28 -7.88 -4.94 -15.42
C ASP A 28 -8.11 -3.46 -15.81
N GLY A 29 -7.26 -2.54 -15.36
CA GLY A 29 -7.35 -1.11 -15.65
C GLY A 29 -8.28 -0.33 -14.71
N LYS A 30 -9.02 -1.00 -13.80
CA LYS A 30 -9.77 -0.31 -12.75
C LYS A 30 -8.82 0.26 -11.71
N ALA A 31 -9.31 1.15 -10.87
CA ALA A 31 -8.55 1.70 -9.76
C ALA A 31 -9.42 1.91 -8.54
N ILE A 32 -8.77 1.88 -7.37
CA ILE A 32 -9.37 2.26 -6.11
C ILE A 32 -8.48 3.28 -5.40
N THR A 33 -9.12 4.20 -4.70
CA THR A 33 -8.45 5.22 -3.89
C THR A 33 -8.83 5.03 -2.44
N GLY A 34 -7.85 5.22 -1.56
CA GLY A 34 -8.05 5.14 -0.12
C GLY A 34 -6.82 5.59 0.64
N LYS A 35 -6.98 5.73 1.95
CA LYS A 35 -5.89 6.00 2.89
C LYS A 35 -5.09 4.72 3.11
N TYR A 36 -3.79 4.77 2.91
CA TYR A 36 -2.91 3.63 3.10
C TYR A 36 -2.72 3.32 4.60
N LEU A 37 -3.07 2.09 5.01
CA LEU A 37 -2.95 1.66 6.40
C LEU A 37 -1.63 0.94 6.65
N PHE A 38 -1.36 -0.13 5.89
CA PHE A 38 -0.09 -0.84 5.86
C PHE A 38 -0.05 -1.82 4.67
N ALA A 39 1.11 -2.43 4.43
CA ALA A 39 1.27 -3.52 3.48
C ALA A 39 2.04 -4.67 4.13
N SER A 40 1.57 -5.88 3.89
CA SER A 40 2.25 -7.13 4.24
C SER A 40 3.12 -7.58 3.05
N SER A 41 3.56 -8.85 3.06
CA SER A 41 4.25 -9.46 1.93
C SER A 41 3.39 -9.49 0.65
N TYR A 42 2.10 -9.79 0.75
CA TYR A 42 1.23 -10.06 -0.41
C TYR A 42 0.00 -9.17 -0.51
N GLU A 43 -0.29 -8.40 0.53
CA GLU A 43 -1.49 -7.58 0.64
C GLU A 43 -1.14 -6.11 0.87
N ILE A 44 -2.06 -5.24 0.45
CA ILE A 44 -2.11 -3.82 0.75
C ILE A 44 -3.44 -3.56 1.44
N PHE A 45 -3.40 -2.88 2.58
CA PHE A 45 -4.58 -2.52 3.35
C PHE A 45 -4.85 -1.02 3.18
N ILE A 46 -6.06 -0.68 2.79
CA ILE A 46 -6.51 0.71 2.66
C ILE A 46 -7.83 0.92 3.40
N GLU A 47 -8.06 2.16 3.83
CA GLU A 47 -9.36 2.65 4.26
C GLU A 47 -9.96 3.51 3.14
N THR A 48 -11.15 3.15 2.66
CA THR A 48 -11.89 3.91 1.65
C THR A 48 -12.48 5.19 2.24
N GLU A 49 -12.92 6.12 1.39
CA GLU A 49 -13.57 7.37 1.84
C GLU A 49 -14.86 7.10 2.64
N ASP A 50 -15.53 5.97 2.38
CA ASP A 50 -16.72 5.52 3.11
C ASP A 50 -16.39 4.84 4.45
N GLY A 51 -15.13 4.85 4.89
CA GLY A 51 -14.67 4.24 6.14
C GLY A 51 -14.58 2.70 6.13
N LYS A 52 -14.68 2.06 4.95
CA LYS A 52 -14.47 0.60 4.83
C LYS A 52 -13.01 0.26 4.69
N GLU A 53 -12.54 -0.71 5.47
CA GLU A 53 -11.23 -1.33 5.28
C GLU A 53 -11.27 -2.36 4.16
N LEU A 54 -10.29 -2.29 3.25
CA LEU A 54 -10.16 -3.20 2.12
C LEU A 54 -8.76 -3.82 2.08
N THR A 55 -8.75 -5.13 1.85
CA THR A 55 -7.54 -5.92 1.60
C THR A 55 -7.38 -6.12 0.10
N ILE A 56 -6.25 -5.68 -0.44
CA ILE A 56 -5.92 -5.78 -1.86
C ILE A 56 -4.74 -6.73 -2.04
N PHE A 57 -4.93 -7.82 -2.77
CA PHE A 57 -3.83 -8.73 -3.11
C PHE A 57 -2.94 -8.16 -4.22
N LYS A 58 -1.62 -8.18 -4.02
CA LYS A 58 -0.64 -7.60 -4.94
C LYS A 58 -0.62 -8.23 -6.33
N HIS A 59 -1.09 -9.47 -6.49
CA HIS A 59 -1.19 -10.10 -7.81
C HIS A 59 -2.22 -9.41 -8.73
N ALA A 60 -3.21 -8.71 -8.15
CA ALA A 60 -4.21 -7.96 -8.90
C ALA A 60 -3.73 -6.52 -9.20
N VAL A 61 -2.60 -6.08 -8.64
CA VAL A 61 -2.12 -4.70 -8.71
C VAL A 61 -1.16 -4.54 -9.89
N LYS A 62 -1.43 -3.55 -10.74
CA LYS A 62 -0.51 -3.11 -11.79
C LYS A 62 0.50 -2.12 -11.26
N TYR A 63 0.05 -1.09 -10.52
CA TYR A 63 0.90 -0.13 -9.84
C TYR A 63 0.14 0.63 -8.74
N VAL A 64 0.89 1.32 -7.88
CA VAL A 64 0.36 2.15 -6.78
C VAL A 64 1.11 3.48 -6.78
N TYR A 65 0.40 4.58 -6.54
CA TYR A 65 1.00 5.91 -6.39
C TYR A 65 0.27 6.74 -5.32
N VAL A 66 0.97 7.71 -4.75
CA VAL A 66 0.40 8.68 -3.78
C VAL A 66 -0.35 9.76 -4.54
N ILE A 67 -1.51 10.16 -4.03
CA ILE A 67 -2.27 11.31 -4.56
C ILE A 67 -1.83 12.54 -3.76
N ASP A 68 -1.28 13.54 -4.45
CA ASP A 68 -1.04 14.88 -3.89
C ASP A 68 -2.35 15.59 -3.51
#